data_AF-A0A5E4KNL5-F1
#
_entry.id   AF-A0A5E4KNL5-F1
#
_cell.length_a   1.000
_cell.length_b   1.000
_cell.length_c   1.000
_cell.angle_alpha   90.00
_cell.angle_beta   90.00
_cell.angle_gamma   90.00
#
_symmetry.space_group_name_H-M   'P 1'
#
loop_
_entity.id
_entity.type
_entity.pdbx_description
1 polymer ?
#
loop_
_entity_poly.entity_id
_entity_poly.type
_entity_poly.pdbx_seq_one_letter_code
_entity_poly.pdbx_strand_id
1 'polypeptide(L)' 'MKLEMKEKSEIEILQQILSDLSFLKQKIVVIEEEVDAISSDLHEVRPEYVKKLQKIEKNGKFHSFKTVDDLRKTIEVSD' A
#
# COMPACT_ATOMS: atom_id res chain seq x y z
N MET A 1 -37.04 20.07 -38.95
CA MET A 1 -36.15 18.97 -39.40
C MET A 1 -34.68 19.13 -39.00
N LYS A 2 -33.86 20.03 -39.58
CA LYS A 2 -32.43 20.14 -39.20
C LYS A 2 -32.16 20.60 -37.75
N LEU A 3 -33.01 21.50 -37.21
CA LEU A 3 -32.92 21.94 -35.82
C LEU A 3 -33.29 20.81 -34.83
N GLU A 4 -34.40 20.12 -35.06
CA GLU A 4 -34.84 19.00 -34.22
C GLU A 4 -33.84 17.83 -34.21
N MET A 5 -33.17 17.57 -35.34
CA MET A 5 -32.09 16.57 -35.41
C MET A 5 -30.87 16.99 -34.60
N LYS A 6 -30.57 18.29 -34.53
CA LYS A 6 -29.45 18.82 -33.73
C LYS A 6 -29.77 18.77 -32.23
N GLU A 7 -30.98 19.18 -31.84
CA GLU A 7 -31.44 19.10 -30.44
C GLU A 7 -31.49 17.65 -29.94
N LYS A 8 -31.92 16.71 -30.79
CA LYS A 8 -31.90 15.27 -30.46
C LYS A 8 -30.47 14.75 -30.23
N SER A 9 -29.51 15.20 -31.03
CA SER A 9 -28.08 14.87 -30.87
C SER A 9 -27.48 15.47 -29.59
N GLU A 10 -27.87 16.70 -29.23
CA GLU A 10 -27.41 17.33 -27.98
C GLU A 10 -27.96 16.60 -26.74
N ILE A 11 -29.22 16.15 -26.78
CA ILE A 11 -29.82 15.33 -25.72
C ILE A 11 -29.07 13.99 -25.55
N GLU A 12 -28.73 13.32 -26.64
CA GLU A 12 -27.97 12.06 -26.62
C GLU A 12 -26.58 12.26 -25.99
N ILE A 13 -25.90 13.35 -26.34
CA ILE A 13 -24.60 13.70 -25.75
C ILE A 13 -24.74 13.97 -24.25
N LEU A 14 -25.76 14.73 -23.83
CA LEU A 14 -26.00 15.01 -22.41
C LEU A 14 -26.30 13.73 -21.62
N GLN A 15 -27.05 12.80 -22.20
CA GLN A 15 -27.32 11.50 -21.58
C GLN A 15 -26.04 10.68 -21.42
N GLN A 16 -25.18 10.67 -22.43
CA GLN A 16 -23.89 9.99 -22.35
C GLN A 16 -23.01 10.61 -21.26
N ILE A 17 -22.92 11.95 -21.20
CA ILE A 17 -22.17 12.66 -20.16
C ILE A 17 -22.69 12.29 -18.77
N LEU A 18 -24.01 12.24 -18.57
CA LEU A 18 -24.61 11.88 -17.28
C LEU A 18 -24.27 10.43 -16.89
N SER A 19 -24.32 9.51 -17.85
CA SER A 19 -23.93 8.11 -17.66
C SER A 19 -22.46 8.00 -17.24
N ASP A 20 -21.57 8.68 -17.96
CA ASP A 20 -20.13 8.65 -17.69
C ASP A 20 -19.82 9.27 -16.32
N LEU A 21 -20.47 10.38 -15.96
CA LEU A 21 -20.34 10.99 -14.64
C LEU A 21 -20.83 10.06 -13.52
N SER A 22 -21.92 9.33 -13.74
CA SER A 22 -22.41 8.34 -12.77
C SER A 22 -21.40 7.20 -12.59
N PHE A 23 -20.82 6.70 -13.68
CA PHE A 23 -19.80 5.67 -13.65
C PHE A 23 -18.53 6.14 -12.94
N LEU A 24 -18.05 7.34 -13.22
CA LEU A 24 -16.87 7.91 -12.56
C LEU A 24 -17.09 8.09 -11.05
N LYS A 25 -18.28 8.55 -10.64
CA LYS A 25 -18.62 8.65 -9.21
C LYS A 25 -18.54 7.30 -8.50
N GLN A 26 -19.08 6.25 -9.12
CA GLN A 26 -18.99 4.89 -8.55
C GLN A 26 -17.54 4.43 -8.43
N LYS A 27 -16.70 4.72 -9.42
CA LYS A 27 -15.28 4.39 -9.37
C LYS A 27 -14.53 5.13 -8.27
N ILE A 28 -14.84 6.40 -8.04
CA ILE A 28 -14.23 7.19 -6.96
C ILE A 28 -14.55 6.56 -5.59
N VAL A 29 -15.81 6.21 -5.34
CA VAL A 29 -16.22 5.59 -4.07
C VAL A 29 -15.44 4.29 -3.81
N VAL A 30 -15.30 3.43 -4.83
CA VAL A 30 -14.51 2.19 -4.69
C VAL A 30 -13.04 2.48 -4.38
N ILE A 31 -12.44 3.48 -5.03
CA ILE A 31 -11.05 3.86 -4.76
C ILE A 31 -10.90 4.39 -3.33
N GLU A 32 -11.84 5.19 -2.85
CA GLU A 32 -11.84 5.70 -1.46
C GLU A 32 -11.91 4.54 -0.46
N GLU A 33 -12.81 3.58 -0.67
CA GLU A 33 -12.91 2.38 0.17
C GLU A 33 -11.62 1.53 0.17
N GLU A 34 -11.00 1.35 -1.00
CA GLU A 34 -9.73 0.62 -1.12
C GLU A 34 -8.57 1.36 -0.43
N VAL A 35 -8.51 2.69 -0.56
CA VAL A 35 -7.48 3.52 0.11
C VAL A 35 -7.65 3.46 1.63
N ASP A 36 -8.88 3.54 2.12
CA ASP A 36 -9.17 3.44 3.55
C ASP A 36 -8.80 2.07 4.10
N ALA A 37 -9.08 1.00 3.36
CA ALA A 37 -8.67 -0.36 3.71
C ALA A 37 -7.13 -0.46 3.83
N ILE A 38 -6.39 0.02 2.82
CA ILE A 38 -4.92 0.04 2.83
C ILE A 38 -4.38 0.85 4.01
N SER A 39 -4.97 2.03 4.26
CA SER A 39 -4.60 2.90 5.38
C SER A 39 -4.81 2.21 6.73
N SER A 40 -5.92 1.46 6.88
CA SER A 40 -6.21 0.71 8.11
C SER A 40 -5.28 -0.48 8.33
N ASP A 41 -4.85 -1.14 7.24
CA ASP A 41 -3.93 -2.29 7.26
C ASP A 41 -2.46 -1.86 7.44
N LEU A 42 -2.14 -0.60 7.13
CA LEU A 42 -0.85 0.02 7.45
C LEU A 42 -0.76 0.25 8.97
N HIS A 43 -0.50 -0.81 9.71
CA HIS A 43 -0.14 -0.72 11.11
C HIS A 43 1.20 0.01 11.26
N GLU A 44 1.18 1.19 11.88
CA GLU A 44 2.41 1.88 12.26
C GLU A 44 3.26 0.96 13.15
N VAL A 45 4.55 0.84 12.83
CA VAL A 45 5.49 0.14 13.70
C VAL A 45 5.53 0.89 15.02
N ARG A 46 5.05 0.24 16.08
CA ARG A 46 4.97 0.89 17.39
C ARG A 46 6.34 1.45 17.79
N PRO A 47 6.43 2.70 18.29
CA PRO A 47 7.71 3.35 18.59
C PRO A 47 8.64 2.55 19.52
N GLU A 48 8.09 1.72 20.41
CA GLU A 48 8.87 0.84 21.27
C GLU A 48 9.68 -0.22 20.50
N TYR A 49 9.20 -0.70 19.35
CA TYR A 49 9.93 -1.65 18.53
C TYR A 49 11.11 -0.99 17.83
N VAL A 50 10.91 0.23 17.32
CA VAL A 50 12.00 1.04 16.76
C VAL A 50 13.08 1.29 17.83
N LYS A 51 12.68 1.68 19.05
CA LYS A 51 13.61 1.86 20.18
C LYS A 51 14.34 0.56 20.56
N LYS A 52 13.67 -0.59 20.52
CA LYS A 52 14.30 -1.90 20.77
C LYS A 52 15.34 -2.23 19.71
N LEU A 53 15.04 -2.02 18.42
CA LEU A 53 15.98 -2.23 17.32
C LEU A 53 17.22 -1.34 17.47
N GLN A 54 17.03 -0.05 17.75
CA GLN A 54 18.14 0.88 18.01
C GLN A 54 19.01 0.44 19.21
N LYS A 55 18.39 -0.11 20.26
CA LYS A 55 19.12 -0.63 21.42
C LYS A 55 19.92 -1.89 21.07
N ILE A 56 19.35 -2.78 20.26
CA ILE A 56 20.03 -3.99 19.76
C ILE A 56 21.19 -3.61 18.86
N GLU A 57 21.03 -2.66 17.94
CA GLU A 57 22.10 -2.17 17.08
C GLU A 57 23.24 -1.54 17.90
N LYS A 58 22.92 -0.69 18.88
CA LYS A 58 23.92 0.03 19.67
C LYS A 58 24.67 -0.87 20.67
N ASN A 59 23.97 -1.80 21.33
CA ASN A 59 24.49 -2.56 22.47
C ASN A 59 24.58 -4.07 22.21
N GLY A 60 24.17 -4.53 21.02
CA GLY A 60 24.16 -5.93 20.66
C GLY A 60 25.58 -6.47 20.51
N LYS A 61 25.76 -7.71 20.96
CA LYS A 61 26.98 -8.48 20.69
C LYS A 61 26.76 -9.30 19.42
N PHE A 62 27.15 -8.71 18.29
CA PHE A 62 27.07 -9.39 17.00
C PHE A 62 28.37 -10.15 16.75
N HIS A 63 28.23 -11.41 16.33
CA HIS A 63 29.36 -12.22 15.88
C HIS A 63 29.22 -12.39 14.37
N SER A 64 30.30 -12.11 13.64
CA SER A 64 30.37 -12.33 12.20
C SER A 64 31.28 -13.52 11.91
N PHE A 65 30.87 -14.35 10.96
CA PHE A 65 31.58 -15.56 10.57
C PHE A 65 31.78 -15.54 9.06
N LYS A 66 32.98 -15.91 8.60
CA LYS A 66 33.31 -15.96 7.17
C LYS A 66 32.80 -17.25 6.52
N THR A 67 32.72 -18.33 7.30
CA THR A 67 32.26 -19.63 6.84
C THR A 67 31.36 -20.28 7.89
N VAL A 68 30.57 -21.28 7.46
CA VAL A 68 29.73 -22.08 8.37
C VAL A 68 30.59 -22.87 9.35
N ASP A 69 31.78 -23.31 8.94
CA ASP A 69 32.71 -24.04 9.81
C ASP A 69 33.23 -23.15 10.96
N ASP A 70 33.44 -21.85 10.73
CA ASP A 70 33.85 -20.90 11.78
C ASP A 70 32.74 -20.69 12.83
N LEU A 71 31.49 -20.64 12.38
CA LEU A 71 30.33 -20.60 13.27
C LEU A 71 30.25 -21.89 14.10
N ARG A 72 30.36 -23.04 13.44
CA ARG A 72 30.26 -24.37 14.06
C ARG A 72 31.27 -24.55 15.18
N LYS A 73 32.54 -24.22 14.95
CA LYS A 73 33.61 -24.27 15.97
C LYS A 73 33.29 -23.43 17.20
N THR A 74 32.66 -22.27 17.02
CA THR A 74 32.35 -21.37 18.14
C THR A 74 31.21 -21.92 19.02
N ILE A 75 30.23 -22.59 18.40
CA ILE A 75 29.10 -23.20 19.10
C ILE A 75 29.56 -24.48 19.83
N GLU A 76 30.34 -25.33 19.18
CA GLU A 76 30.76 -26.65 19.70
C GLU A 76 31.87 -26.56 20.77
N VAL A 77 32.57 -25.43 20.91
CA VAL A 77 33.61 -25.20 21.94
C VAL A 77 33.06 -24.54 23.21
N SER A 78 31.80 -24.11 23.20
CA SER A 78 31.16 -23.41 24.33
C SER A 78 30.49 -24.35 25.36
N ASP A 79 30.65 -25.66 25.22
CA ASP A 79 30.31 -26.72 26.21
C ASP A 79 31.58 -27.28 26.87
#